data_AF-A0A1L0AJ66-F1
#
_entry.id   AF-A0A1L0AJ66-F1
#
_cell.length_a   1.000
_cell.length_b   1.000
_cell.length_c   1.000
_cell.angle_alpha   90.00
_cell.angle_beta   90.00
_cell.angle_gamma   90.00
#
_symmetry.space_group_name_H-M   'P 1'
#
loop_
_entity.id
_entity.type
_entity.pdbx_description
1 polymer ?
#
loop_
_entity_poly.entity_id
_entity_poly.type
_entity_poly.pdbx_seq_one_letter_code
_entity_poly.pdbx_strand_id
1 'polypeptide(L)'
;MFNKGFTVLALTILFSTVAVAASYIPTIATSHTPPTVDIVTSTTHHFNFSDKKEVSAIFSVKPKGLTLLSAVVQSESVDDPDQVKEYRLDDMTFSIADDEYVFKNTTPQKVSQITVNYNDGITNDNVALLRFDTVIEPFSSVVFELPGLAFSNIRHNDQMKLFLPQVIFPPKDKSCDRVPRYCYLPPNPKQKTIYNTHIVMLHNALNTVAFPPFITRIINTYCPFFKECKKYGTQPLSYASRNMLSLGAEGHTFNIRVLAGDYFSAGRGGGDRAWINNKKAANTLGKAAVYEGYITKGSGSYRPYHQRTYNTFFHETNHAFGFSHDSAMTYGLGVPYSQVFITENFSEIDRTTIGEVNVPSVFVTTELNAKNEMTLAFYYLPDEKEYEQVSLTMLGLSLNSGSVAYKLDRYNKPVDNTLVLHFDSLPTATTYIRTHNTDTKYLSTIKLSPSELVPVITYNIEGNDYGILDDKELLNKDYDGRQIRNICTNMDGLLATKDEYQRLWYDLKENNKLNLLQERVFLSRDGPSNNTIWKLEFNDDAMLASQHSINDKLGTDKSLVCIK
;
A
#
# COMPACT_ATOMS: atom_id res chain seq x y z
N MET A 1 -10.77 -9.31 83.91
CA MET A 1 -11.81 -8.33 84.28
C MET A 1 -13.17 -9.01 84.25
N PHE A 2 -14.04 -8.60 85.16
CA PHE A 2 -15.19 -9.32 85.70
C PHE A 2 -16.31 -9.69 84.69
N ASN A 3 -16.65 -10.99 84.66
CA ASN A 3 -17.83 -11.61 85.29
C ASN A 3 -19.27 -11.37 84.73
N LYS A 4 -19.94 -12.52 84.55
CA LYS A 4 -21.40 -12.84 84.64
C LYS A 4 -22.30 -12.54 83.42
N GLY A 5 -23.21 -13.41 82.99
CA GLY A 5 -23.63 -14.73 83.51
C GLY A 5 -24.75 -15.39 82.67
N PHE A 6 -24.78 -16.73 82.65
CA PHE A 6 -25.86 -17.64 83.11
C PHE A 6 -27.32 -17.11 83.11
N THR A 7 -28.40 -17.79 82.70
CA THR A 7 -28.73 -19.21 82.44
C THR A 7 -30.12 -19.31 81.75
N VAL A 8 -30.29 -20.27 80.84
CA VAL A 8 -31.44 -21.19 80.56
C VAL A 8 -32.87 -20.82 80.98
N LEU A 9 -33.82 -20.89 80.03
CA LEU A 9 -35.05 -21.72 80.19
C LEU A 9 -35.72 -22.03 78.84
N ALA A 10 -36.10 -23.30 78.66
CA ALA A 10 -36.86 -23.84 77.54
C ALA A 10 -38.37 -23.53 77.67
N LEU A 11 -39.08 -23.39 76.54
CA LEU A 11 -40.47 -23.83 76.47
C LEU A 11 -40.90 -24.18 75.04
N THR A 12 -41.60 -25.31 74.98
CA THR A 12 -42.08 -26.09 73.84
C THR A 12 -43.44 -25.57 73.32
N ILE A 13 -43.93 -26.19 72.23
CA ILE A 13 -45.30 -26.28 71.68
C ILE A 13 -45.83 -25.04 70.90
N LEU A 14 -46.55 -25.10 69.76
CA LEU A 14 -47.47 -26.11 69.22
C LEU A 14 -47.77 -25.88 67.71
N PHE A 15 -48.16 -26.95 67.03
CA PHE A 15 -48.66 -27.09 65.65
C PHE A 15 -49.71 -26.05 65.19
N SER A 16 -49.75 -25.72 63.89
CA SER A 16 -50.80 -26.18 62.95
C SER A 16 -50.77 -25.49 61.58
N THR A 17 -51.01 -26.30 60.56
CA THR A 17 -51.17 -26.01 59.13
C THR A 17 -52.63 -25.71 58.76
N VAL A 18 -52.83 -25.14 57.55
CA VAL A 18 -54.06 -25.15 56.69
C VAL A 18 -55.09 -24.06 57.06
N ALA A 19 -55.69 -23.25 56.18
CA ALA A 19 -55.66 -23.04 54.73
C ALA A 19 -56.36 -21.69 54.38
N VAL A 20 -55.93 -21.12 53.26
CA VAL A 20 -56.70 -20.45 52.19
C VAL A 20 -57.73 -19.36 52.58
N ALA A 21 -57.41 -18.13 52.20
CA ALA A 21 -58.38 -17.20 51.65
C ALA A 21 -57.74 -16.45 50.46
N ALA A 22 -58.26 -16.70 49.26
CA ALA A 22 -57.91 -15.99 48.05
C ALA A 22 -58.35 -14.53 48.15
N SER A 23 -57.45 -13.59 47.85
CA SER A 23 -57.77 -12.19 47.66
C SER A 23 -57.26 -11.69 46.31
N TYR A 24 -58.23 -11.18 45.55
CA TYR A 24 -58.16 -10.48 44.29
C TYR A 24 -57.03 -9.43 44.26
N ILE A 25 -56.20 -9.46 43.20
CA ILE A 25 -55.35 -8.33 42.81
C ILE A 25 -55.88 -7.80 41.46
N PRO A 26 -56.22 -6.51 41.36
CA PRO A 26 -56.72 -5.92 40.12
C PRO A 26 -55.59 -5.78 39.10
N THR A 27 -55.78 -6.38 37.91
CA THR A 27 -54.94 -6.16 36.74
C THR A 27 -55.02 -4.71 36.27
N ILE A 28 -53.95 -3.96 36.50
CA ILE A 28 -53.68 -2.71 35.78
C ILE A 28 -53.16 -3.13 34.40
N ALA A 29 -53.96 -2.89 33.36
CA ALA A 29 -53.53 -3.04 31.99
C ALA A 29 -52.54 -1.91 31.64
N THR A 30 -51.24 -2.16 31.77
CA THR A 30 -50.23 -1.36 31.09
C THR A 30 -50.20 -1.79 29.63
N SER A 31 -50.59 -0.90 28.72
CA SER A 31 -50.37 -1.09 27.30
C SER A 31 -48.86 -1.01 27.02
N HIS A 32 -48.15 -2.10 27.22
CA HIS A 32 -46.85 -2.29 26.61
C HIS A 32 -47.08 -2.65 25.14
N THR A 33 -47.23 -1.61 24.30
CA THR A 33 -46.78 -1.76 22.91
C THR A 33 -45.29 -2.06 22.99
N PRO A 34 -44.83 -3.23 22.51
CA PRO A 34 -43.41 -3.49 22.36
C PRO A 34 -42.80 -2.34 21.54
N PRO A 35 -41.59 -1.87 21.84
CA PRO A 35 -40.90 -0.97 20.94
C PRO A 35 -40.93 -1.64 19.57
N THR A 36 -41.47 -0.93 18.59
CA THR A 36 -41.45 -1.37 17.20
C THR A 36 -39.99 -1.53 16.86
N VAL A 37 -39.51 -2.78 16.80
CA VAL A 37 -38.21 -3.08 16.23
C VAL A 37 -38.35 -2.68 14.78
N ASP A 38 -37.94 -1.47 14.46
CA ASP A 38 -37.78 -1.03 13.08
C ASP A 38 -36.73 -1.96 12.49
N ILE A 39 -37.20 -3.03 11.84
CA ILE A 39 -36.36 -3.85 10.99
C ILE A 39 -35.86 -2.88 9.92
N VAL A 40 -34.59 -2.48 10.03
CA VAL A 40 -33.95 -1.62 9.03
C VAL A 40 -33.87 -2.46 7.75
N THR A 41 -34.92 -2.39 6.95
CA THR A 41 -34.92 -2.95 5.60
C THR A 41 -33.93 -2.13 4.78
N SER A 42 -32.84 -2.76 4.36
CA SER A 42 -31.84 -2.15 3.48
C SER A 42 -32.02 -2.63 2.05
N THR A 43 -31.69 -1.76 1.10
CA THR A 43 -31.68 -2.05 -0.34
C THR A 43 -30.25 -2.01 -0.84
N THR A 44 -29.86 -3.00 -1.65
CA THR A 44 -28.57 -3.00 -2.32
C THR A 44 -28.69 -2.27 -3.66
N HIS A 45 -27.83 -1.28 -3.87
CA HIS A 45 -27.70 -0.50 -5.09
C HIS A 45 -26.43 -0.92 -5.83
N HIS A 46 -26.45 -0.82 -7.16
CA HIS A 46 -25.32 -1.16 -8.03
C HIS A 46 -24.95 0.00 -8.94
N PHE A 47 -23.67 0.35 -8.97
CA PHE A 47 -23.08 1.22 -9.98
C PHE A 47 -22.32 0.36 -10.98
N ASN A 48 -22.79 0.32 -12.23
CA ASN A 48 -22.12 -0.44 -13.29
C ASN A 48 -21.12 0.45 -14.04
N PHE A 49 -19.97 -0.12 -14.38
CA PHE A 49 -18.98 0.51 -15.25
C PHE A 49 -18.62 -0.43 -16.38
N SER A 50 -18.49 0.11 -17.60
CA SER A 50 -18.18 -0.65 -18.79
C SER A 50 -17.08 0.00 -19.60
N ASP A 51 -16.01 -0.74 -19.86
CA ASP A 51 -14.87 -0.36 -20.72
C ASP A 51 -14.44 1.11 -20.57
N LYS A 52 -14.49 1.61 -19.32
CA LYS A 52 -14.19 3.01 -19.02
C LYS A 52 -12.69 3.17 -18.86
N LYS A 53 -12.22 4.29 -19.40
CA LYS A 53 -10.83 4.73 -19.31
C LYS A 53 -10.34 4.85 -17.87
N GLU A 54 -11.20 5.47 -17.07
CA GLU A 54 -11.05 5.75 -15.65
C GLU A 54 -12.49 5.77 -15.10
N VAL A 55 -12.70 5.22 -13.92
CA VAL A 55 -14.02 5.17 -13.29
C VAL A 55 -14.00 6.05 -12.06
N SER A 56 -14.80 7.09 -12.02
CA SER A 56 -14.98 7.94 -10.84
C SER A 56 -16.45 8.05 -10.48
N ALA A 57 -16.77 7.81 -9.21
CA ALA A 57 -18.12 7.95 -8.68
C ALA A 57 -18.09 8.29 -7.19
N ILE A 58 -19.19 8.86 -6.68
CA ILE A 58 -19.38 9.13 -5.26
C ILE A 58 -20.34 8.09 -4.71
N PHE A 59 -19.97 7.49 -3.58
CA PHE A 59 -20.74 6.46 -2.91
C PHE A 59 -21.07 6.88 -1.50
N SER A 60 -22.26 6.51 -1.03
CA SER A 60 -22.63 6.64 0.37
C SER A 60 -22.11 5.45 1.16
N VAL A 61 -21.39 5.73 2.26
CA VAL A 61 -20.82 4.74 3.17
C VAL A 61 -20.99 5.21 4.60
N LYS A 62 -21.13 4.27 5.55
CA LYS A 62 -21.18 4.56 6.99
C LYS A 62 -19.88 4.06 7.63
N PRO A 63 -18.78 4.83 7.57
CA PRO A 63 -17.46 4.36 7.96
C PRO A 63 -17.41 4.01 9.45
N LYS A 64 -16.54 3.08 9.81
CA LYS A 64 -16.28 2.73 11.21
C LYS A 64 -15.14 3.58 11.78
N GLY A 65 -15.20 3.90 13.07
CA GLY A 65 -14.06 4.52 13.74
C GLY A 65 -12.91 3.53 13.80
N LEU A 66 -11.72 3.96 13.36
CA LEU A 66 -10.52 3.13 13.48
C LEU A 66 -10.11 3.03 14.95
N THR A 67 -9.68 1.85 15.39
CA THR A 67 -9.19 1.65 16.77
C THR A 67 -7.93 2.50 16.99
N LEU A 68 -7.84 3.19 18.13
CA LEU A 68 -6.64 3.91 18.55
C LEU A 68 -5.80 3.01 19.47
N LEU A 69 -4.53 2.80 19.12
CA LEU A 69 -3.53 2.15 19.95
C LEU A 69 -2.52 3.21 20.41
N SER A 70 -2.41 3.40 21.72
CA SER A 70 -1.44 4.34 22.30
C SER A 70 -0.19 3.59 22.73
N ALA A 71 0.93 3.88 22.07
CA ALA A 71 2.25 3.35 22.38
C ALA A 71 3.03 4.32 23.27
N VAL A 72 3.72 3.75 24.27
CA VAL A 72 4.63 4.49 25.16
C VAL A 72 6.07 4.17 24.77
N VAL A 73 6.82 5.17 24.36
CA VAL A 73 8.23 5.01 23.95
C VAL A 73 9.11 4.89 25.19
N GLN A 74 9.81 3.77 25.31
CA GLN A 74 10.72 3.49 26.43
C GLN A 74 12.14 4.01 26.15
N SER A 75 12.60 3.84 24.91
CA SER A 75 13.91 4.32 24.48
C SER A 75 13.95 4.53 22.97
N GLU A 76 14.86 5.41 22.53
CA GLU A 76 15.11 5.70 21.11
C GLU A 76 16.61 5.76 20.84
N SER A 77 17.01 5.14 19.72
CA SER A 77 18.34 5.24 19.14
C SER A 77 18.23 5.78 17.73
N VAL A 78 18.94 6.87 17.43
CA VAL A 78 18.96 7.50 16.10
C VAL A 78 20.22 7.07 15.37
N ASP A 79 20.05 6.56 14.14
CA ASP A 79 21.14 6.17 13.27
C ASP A 79 21.90 7.41 12.77
N ASP A 80 23.19 7.24 12.47
CA ASP A 80 24.01 8.29 11.89
C ASP A 80 23.55 8.60 10.44
N PRO A 81 23.10 9.84 10.14
CA PRO A 81 22.67 10.24 8.79
C PRO A 81 23.74 10.05 7.70
N ASP A 82 25.02 10.01 8.09
CA ASP A 82 26.13 9.78 7.15
C ASP A 82 26.13 8.35 6.61
N GLN A 83 25.61 7.39 7.40
CA GLN A 83 25.56 5.98 7.05
C GLN A 83 24.38 5.61 6.15
N VAL A 84 23.37 6.49 6.04
CA VAL A 84 22.21 6.28 5.16
C VAL A 84 22.66 6.36 3.69
N LYS A 85 22.74 5.20 3.04
CA LYS A 85 23.09 5.05 1.62
C LYS A 85 21.87 4.87 0.72
N GLU A 86 20.80 4.31 1.27
CA GLU A 86 19.53 4.09 0.59
C GLU A 86 18.38 4.05 1.59
N TYR A 87 17.16 4.30 1.10
CA TYR A 87 15.91 4.14 1.88
C TYR A 87 14.70 4.07 0.94
N ARG A 88 13.53 3.69 1.48
CA ARG A 88 12.20 3.93 0.87
C ARG A 88 11.35 4.78 1.81
N LEU A 89 10.37 5.50 1.27
CA LEU A 89 9.54 6.43 2.05
C LEU A 89 8.51 5.73 2.94
N ASP A 90 8.25 4.45 2.70
CA ASP A 90 7.31 3.61 3.44
C ASP A 90 8.01 2.52 4.28
N ASP A 91 9.35 2.58 4.39
CA ASP A 91 10.17 1.56 5.06
C ASP A 91 10.16 1.73 6.58
N MET A 92 9.07 1.27 7.17
CA MET A 92 8.86 1.25 8.61
C MET A 92 8.49 -0.17 9.03
N THR A 93 9.27 -0.74 9.95
CA THR A 93 9.16 -2.15 10.30
C THR A 93 8.95 -2.33 11.79
N PHE A 94 8.20 -3.37 12.14
CA PHE A 94 8.04 -3.82 13.51
C PHE A 94 8.71 -5.18 13.68
N SER A 95 9.31 -5.38 14.85
CA SER A 95 9.83 -6.67 15.29
C SER A 95 9.60 -6.83 16.77
N ILE A 96 9.62 -8.07 17.25
CA ILE A 96 9.66 -8.38 18.67
C ILE A 96 11.07 -8.90 18.96
N ALA A 97 11.81 -8.23 19.83
CA ALA A 97 13.16 -8.62 20.24
C ALA A 97 13.20 -8.64 21.77
N ASP A 98 13.65 -9.76 22.36
CA ASP A 98 13.72 -9.93 23.82
C ASP A 98 12.39 -9.61 24.54
N ASP A 99 11.26 -10.04 23.95
CA ASP A 99 9.88 -9.77 24.40
C ASP A 99 9.46 -8.29 24.38
N GLU A 100 10.25 -7.40 23.77
CA GLU A 100 9.94 -5.98 23.59
C GLU A 100 9.48 -5.68 22.16
N TYR A 101 8.50 -4.77 22.01
CA TYR A 101 8.15 -4.26 20.69
C TYR A 101 9.20 -3.24 20.23
N VAL A 102 9.73 -3.49 19.04
CA VAL A 102 10.68 -2.59 18.38
C VAL A 102 10.02 -2.04 17.13
N PHE A 103 9.97 -0.72 17.02
CA PHE A 103 9.61 0.00 15.81
C PHE A 103 10.85 0.64 15.21
N LYS A 104 11.10 0.38 13.92
CA LYS A 104 12.22 0.98 13.18
C LYS A 104 11.69 1.90 12.10
N ASN A 105 12.00 3.18 12.21
CA ASN A 105 11.73 4.19 11.19
C ASN A 105 12.97 4.37 10.31
N THR A 106 13.02 3.75 9.12
CA THR A 106 14.15 3.93 8.19
C THR A 106 13.89 5.01 7.14
N THR A 107 12.91 5.87 7.39
CA THR A 107 12.49 6.94 6.49
C THR A 107 13.06 8.29 6.92
N PRO A 108 13.11 9.30 6.03
CA PRO A 108 13.55 10.64 6.38
C PRO A 108 12.51 11.45 7.17
N GLN A 109 11.27 10.96 7.30
CA GLN A 109 10.17 11.65 7.97
C GLN A 109 10.10 11.27 9.45
N LYS A 110 9.63 12.21 10.26
CA LYS A 110 9.29 11.96 11.67
C LYS A 110 7.97 11.19 11.77
N VAL A 111 7.80 10.42 12.84
CA VAL A 111 6.59 9.60 13.04
C VAL A 111 5.97 9.89 14.41
N SER A 112 4.77 10.46 14.43
CA SER A 112 3.94 10.56 15.64
C SER A 112 2.82 9.51 15.65
N GLN A 113 2.31 9.17 14.47
CA GLN A 113 1.26 8.18 14.29
C GLN A 113 1.32 7.54 12.90
N ILE A 114 0.90 6.28 12.83
CA ILE A 114 0.81 5.49 11.59
C ILE A 114 -0.33 4.49 11.68
N THR A 115 -0.89 4.11 10.53
CA THR A 115 -1.87 3.03 10.43
C THR A 115 -1.17 1.68 10.39
N VAL A 116 -1.67 0.72 11.16
CA VAL A 116 -1.07 -0.62 11.27
C VAL A 116 -2.12 -1.72 11.09
N ASN A 117 -1.69 -2.82 10.50
CA ASN A 117 -2.32 -4.12 10.68
C ASN A 117 -1.72 -4.83 11.89
N TYR A 118 -2.51 -5.62 12.61
CA TYR A 118 -2.04 -6.41 13.75
C TYR A 118 -2.94 -7.64 14.01
N ASN A 119 -2.39 -8.62 14.72
CA ASN A 119 -3.12 -9.78 15.22
C ASN A 119 -3.25 -9.69 16.74
N ASP A 120 -4.46 -9.90 17.27
CA ASP A 120 -4.73 -9.90 18.72
C ASP A 120 -4.90 -11.31 19.31
N GLY A 121 -4.67 -12.35 18.50
CA GLY A 121 -4.81 -13.75 18.88
C GLY A 121 -6.24 -14.30 18.76
N ILE A 122 -7.23 -13.45 18.47
CA ILE A 122 -8.63 -13.83 18.22
C ILE A 122 -8.97 -13.61 16.75
N THR A 123 -8.66 -12.43 16.24
CA THR A 123 -8.83 -12.04 14.84
C THR A 123 -7.47 -11.75 14.21
N ASN A 124 -7.34 -12.18 12.96
CA ASN A 124 -6.16 -11.90 12.14
C ASN A 124 -6.41 -10.63 11.31
N ASP A 125 -5.36 -9.85 11.07
CA ASP A 125 -5.35 -8.64 10.23
C ASP A 125 -6.31 -7.52 10.69
N ASN A 126 -6.46 -7.33 12.00
CA ASN A 126 -7.10 -6.14 12.55
C ASN A 126 -6.38 -4.86 12.10
N VAL A 127 -7.10 -3.74 12.10
CA VAL A 127 -6.54 -2.43 11.74
C VAL A 127 -6.71 -1.39 12.84
N ALA A 128 -5.68 -0.57 13.02
CA ALA A 128 -5.66 0.50 14.01
C ALA A 128 -4.82 1.70 13.55
N LEU A 129 -5.05 2.85 14.19
CA LEU A 129 -4.11 3.95 14.24
C LEU A 129 -3.20 3.74 15.47
N LEU A 130 -1.92 3.52 15.24
CA LEU A 130 -0.89 3.50 16.28
C LEU A 130 -0.38 4.93 16.49
N ARG A 131 -0.44 5.42 17.73
CA ARG A 131 0.06 6.73 18.14
C ARG A 131 1.12 6.58 19.20
N PHE A 132 2.29 7.15 18.95
CA PHE A 132 3.36 7.25 19.94
C PHE A 132 3.13 8.46 20.84
N ASP A 133 3.51 8.35 22.10
CA ASP A 133 3.47 9.45 23.07
C ASP A 133 4.56 10.51 22.83
N THR A 134 5.58 10.16 22.06
CA THR A 134 6.63 11.05 21.57
C THR A 134 6.74 10.99 20.05
N VAL A 135 7.39 11.99 19.44
CA VAL A 135 7.66 12.00 18.00
C VAL A 135 8.94 11.20 17.75
N ILE A 136 8.82 10.11 16.99
CA ILE A 136 9.95 9.27 16.59
C ILE A 136 10.74 9.98 15.49
N GLU A 137 12.06 10.06 15.67
CA GLU A 137 12.96 10.73 14.75
C GLU A 137 13.20 9.93 13.45
N PRO A 138 13.67 10.58 12.37
CA PRO A 138 14.06 9.89 11.14
C PRO A 138 15.22 8.93 11.38
N PHE A 139 15.26 7.83 10.62
CA PHE A 139 16.35 6.84 10.69
C PHE A 139 16.64 6.42 12.13
N SER A 140 15.60 6.00 12.86
CA SER A 140 15.72 5.63 14.27
C SER A 140 15.07 4.27 14.57
N SER A 141 15.40 3.72 15.72
CA SER A 141 14.79 2.53 16.28
C SER A 141 14.33 2.83 17.70
N VAL A 142 13.09 2.47 18.00
CA VAL A 142 12.47 2.69 19.30
C VAL A 142 11.95 1.41 19.89
N VAL A 143 12.17 1.26 21.20
CA VAL A 143 11.48 0.26 22.01
C VAL A 143 10.24 0.92 22.57
N PHE A 144 9.09 0.27 22.40
CA PHE A 144 7.82 0.80 22.89
C PHE A 144 6.97 -0.28 23.56
N GLU A 145 6.06 0.17 24.41
CA GLU A 145 5.09 -0.67 25.08
C GLU A 145 3.67 -0.34 24.60
N LEU A 146 2.82 -1.36 24.57
CA LEU A 146 1.38 -1.25 24.37
C LEU A 146 0.66 -1.72 25.65
N PRO A 147 0.25 -0.79 26.54
CA PRO A 147 -0.29 -1.15 27.83
C PRO A 147 -1.51 -2.08 27.73
N GLY A 148 -1.42 -3.25 28.38
CA GLY A 148 -2.53 -4.19 28.53
C GLY A 148 -2.87 -5.01 27.28
N LEU A 149 -2.01 -5.01 26.25
CA LEU A 149 -2.28 -5.65 24.96
C LEU A 149 -1.08 -6.48 24.49
N ALA A 150 -1.33 -7.74 24.14
CA ALA A 150 -0.36 -8.60 23.47
C ALA A 150 -0.78 -8.74 22.00
N PHE A 151 -0.02 -8.11 21.11
CA PHE A 151 -0.23 -8.17 19.67
C PHE A 151 0.94 -8.87 19.00
N SER A 152 0.65 -9.46 17.87
CA SER A 152 1.67 -10.05 17.00
C SER A 152 1.47 -9.55 15.58
N ASN A 153 2.48 -9.76 14.73
CA ASN A 153 2.42 -9.45 13.31
C ASN A 153 2.02 -8.00 13.00
N ILE A 154 2.50 -7.05 13.82
CA ILE A 154 2.25 -5.62 13.58
C ILE A 154 2.96 -5.23 12.28
N ARG A 155 2.24 -4.59 11.35
CA ARG A 155 2.78 -4.15 10.05
C ARG A 155 2.25 -2.78 9.71
N HIS A 156 3.13 -1.90 9.21
CA HIS A 156 2.73 -0.59 8.70
C HIS A 156 1.80 -0.75 7.48
N ASN A 157 0.65 -0.08 7.51
CA ASN A 157 -0.31 -0.02 6.39
C ASN A 157 -0.36 1.40 5.86
N ASP A 158 0.63 1.77 5.05
CA ASP A 158 0.64 3.04 4.33
C ASP A 158 -0.37 3.03 3.16
N GLN A 159 -1.17 4.09 3.02
CA GLN A 159 -2.12 4.25 1.91
C GLN A 159 -1.78 5.41 0.97
N MET A 160 -0.67 6.11 1.19
CA MET A 160 -0.11 7.10 0.27
C MET A 160 0.76 6.42 -0.80
N LYS A 161 0.16 5.51 -1.58
CA LYS A 161 0.88 4.56 -2.45
C LYS A 161 1.44 5.11 -3.77
N LEU A 162 1.49 6.43 -3.95
CA LEU A 162 2.17 7.04 -5.10
C LEU A 162 3.54 7.63 -4.71
N PHE A 163 4.50 7.46 -5.61
CA PHE A 163 5.89 7.95 -5.49
C PHE A 163 6.57 7.38 -4.25
N LEU A 164 6.82 6.07 -4.29
CA LEU A 164 7.58 5.32 -3.30
C LEU A 164 8.82 4.71 -3.95
N PRO A 165 9.78 5.53 -4.43
CA PRO A 165 10.99 5.02 -5.05
C PRO A 165 11.93 4.40 -4.01
N GLN A 166 12.84 3.53 -4.47
CA GLN A 166 14.05 3.20 -3.71
C GLN A 166 15.08 4.30 -3.96
N VAL A 167 15.25 5.18 -2.99
CA VAL A 167 16.19 6.30 -3.07
C VAL A 167 17.59 5.78 -2.76
N ILE A 168 18.55 6.08 -3.63
CA ILE A 168 19.95 5.68 -3.46
C ILE A 168 20.84 6.92 -3.57
N PHE A 169 21.80 7.05 -2.65
CA PHE A 169 22.90 8.01 -2.70
C PHE A 169 24.19 7.30 -3.14
N PRO A 170 24.39 7.12 -4.46
CA PRO A 170 25.52 6.35 -4.97
C PRO A 170 26.86 7.04 -4.68
N PRO A 171 27.97 6.27 -4.66
CA PRO A 171 29.30 6.82 -4.44
C PRO A 171 29.72 7.79 -5.55
N LYS A 172 30.83 8.50 -5.28
CA LYS A 172 31.49 9.41 -6.22
C LYS A 172 31.69 8.75 -7.58
N ASP A 173 31.30 9.46 -8.63
CA ASP A 173 31.48 9.02 -10.02
C ASP A 173 32.95 9.21 -10.45
N LYS A 174 33.48 8.27 -11.26
CA LYS A 174 34.84 8.35 -11.82
C LYS A 174 35.05 9.58 -12.71
N SER A 175 33.98 10.16 -13.24
CA SER A 175 34.02 11.43 -13.98
C SER A 175 34.61 12.57 -13.17
N CYS A 176 34.58 12.48 -11.84
CA CYS A 176 35.12 13.47 -10.91
C CYS A 176 36.63 13.32 -10.62
N ASP A 177 37.32 12.36 -11.24
CA ASP A 177 38.76 12.11 -11.01
C ASP A 177 39.67 12.81 -12.04
N ARG A 178 39.09 13.53 -13.01
CA ARG A 178 39.79 14.42 -13.95
C ARG A 178 39.48 15.89 -13.60
N VAL A 179 39.89 16.85 -14.43
CA VAL A 179 39.37 18.23 -14.37
C VAL A 179 38.21 18.35 -15.36
N PRO A 180 36.98 17.90 -15.04
CA PRO A 180 35.87 17.98 -15.96
C PRO A 180 35.18 19.35 -15.87
N ARG A 181 34.49 19.72 -16.96
CA ARG A 181 33.57 20.85 -16.98
C ARG A 181 32.36 20.65 -16.05
N TYR A 182 32.01 19.39 -15.75
CA TYR A 182 30.98 19.01 -14.77
C TYR A 182 31.21 17.58 -14.27
N CYS A 183 30.77 17.26 -13.06
CA CYS A 183 30.95 15.94 -12.45
C CYS A 183 29.82 15.58 -11.46
N TYR A 184 29.73 14.30 -11.05
CA TYR A 184 28.67 13.82 -10.15
C TYR A 184 29.19 13.35 -8.79
N LEU A 185 28.81 14.06 -7.74
CA LEU A 185 29.20 13.76 -6.36
C LEU A 185 28.04 13.17 -5.56
N PRO A 186 28.30 12.34 -4.54
CA PRO A 186 27.29 12.03 -3.53
C PRO A 186 26.93 13.31 -2.76
N PRO A 187 25.66 13.49 -2.36
CA PRO A 187 25.29 14.59 -1.48
C PRO A 187 25.92 14.42 -0.10
N ASN A 188 26.42 15.52 0.46
CA ASN A 188 26.79 15.60 1.87
C ASN A 188 25.53 15.65 2.77
N PRO A 189 25.65 15.57 4.10
CA PRO A 189 24.49 15.41 4.99
C PRO A 189 23.48 16.57 4.91
N LYS A 190 23.97 17.80 4.79
CA LYS A 190 23.10 18.98 4.63
C LYS A 190 22.36 18.97 3.28
N GLN A 191 23.04 18.51 2.22
CA GLN A 191 22.42 18.33 0.91
C GLN A 191 21.42 17.17 0.92
N LYS A 192 21.70 16.06 1.62
CA LYS A 192 20.75 14.95 1.79
C LYS A 192 19.44 15.46 2.40
N THR A 193 19.48 16.29 3.44
CA THR A 193 18.27 16.90 4.02
C THR A 193 17.46 17.67 2.96
N ILE A 194 18.11 18.50 2.14
CA ILE A 194 17.44 19.24 1.06
C ILE A 194 16.82 18.28 0.03
N TYR A 195 17.56 17.25 -0.42
CA TYR A 195 17.04 16.23 -1.33
C TYR A 195 15.83 15.51 -0.74
N ASN A 196 15.92 15.10 0.52
CA ASN A 196 14.84 14.42 1.23
C ASN A 196 13.59 15.29 1.33
N THR A 197 13.73 16.60 1.60
CA THR A 197 12.60 17.54 1.58
C THR A 197 11.91 17.57 0.21
N HIS A 198 12.66 17.66 -0.89
CA HIS A 198 12.08 17.66 -2.24
C HIS A 198 11.41 16.33 -2.59
N ILE A 199 12.00 15.20 -2.17
CA ILE A 199 11.47 13.85 -2.40
C ILE A 199 10.16 13.64 -1.63
N VAL A 200 10.14 13.98 -0.35
CA VAL A 200 8.94 13.90 0.51
C VAL A 200 7.85 14.85 0.01
N MET A 201 8.23 16.06 -0.43
CA MET A 201 7.28 16.99 -1.02
C MET A 201 6.62 16.43 -2.28
N LEU A 202 7.39 15.76 -3.14
CA LEU A 202 6.85 15.12 -4.34
C LEU A 202 5.93 13.94 -3.99
N HIS A 203 6.31 13.14 -2.99
CA HIS A 203 5.45 12.08 -2.45
C HIS A 203 4.10 12.63 -1.94
N ASN A 204 4.15 13.65 -1.08
CA ASN A 204 2.95 14.30 -0.55
C ASN A 204 2.11 14.93 -1.68
N ALA A 205 2.76 15.56 -2.66
CA ALA A 205 2.10 16.15 -3.83
C ALA A 205 1.33 15.10 -4.64
N LEU A 206 1.94 13.98 -5.04
CA LEU A 206 1.25 12.95 -5.84
C LEU A 206 0.06 12.31 -5.11
N ASN A 207 0.11 12.27 -3.77
CA ASN A 207 -0.94 11.72 -2.92
C ASN A 207 -1.96 12.77 -2.44
N THR A 208 -1.85 14.03 -2.86
CA THR A 208 -2.83 15.08 -2.52
C THR A 208 -4.05 15.01 -3.46
N VAL A 209 -5.27 15.19 -2.93
CA VAL A 209 -6.55 15.19 -3.68
C VAL A 209 -6.53 16.16 -4.86
N ALA A 210 -5.86 17.30 -4.72
CA ALA A 210 -5.74 18.33 -5.75
C ALA A 210 -4.81 17.97 -6.92
N PHE A 211 -3.92 16.97 -6.79
CA PHE A 211 -2.91 16.69 -7.81
C PHE A 211 -3.47 16.07 -9.10
N PRO A 212 -4.35 15.06 -9.06
CA PRO A 212 -4.96 14.49 -10.27
C PRO A 212 -5.70 15.51 -11.17
N PRO A 213 -6.58 16.40 -10.64
CA PRO A 213 -7.20 17.42 -11.47
C PRO A 213 -6.18 18.46 -11.96
N PHE A 214 -5.16 18.80 -11.14
CA PHE A 214 -4.08 19.69 -11.54
C PHE A 214 -3.30 19.14 -12.74
N ILE A 215 -2.77 17.92 -12.67
CA ILE A 215 -1.98 17.34 -13.75
C ILE A 215 -2.82 17.17 -15.02
N THR A 216 -4.08 16.77 -14.89
CA THR A 216 -5.02 16.63 -16.01
C THR A 216 -5.21 17.96 -16.73
N ARG A 217 -5.45 19.05 -16.00
CA ARG A 217 -5.60 20.40 -16.56
C ARG A 217 -4.33 20.82 -17.31
N ILE A 218 -3.16 20.66 -16.69
CA ILE A 218 -1.88 21.07 -17.27
C ILE A 218 -1.57 20.24 -18.52
N ILE A 219 -1.67 18.91 -18.46
CA ILE A 219 -1.46 18.04 -19.62
C ILE A 219 -2.42 18.40 -20.74
N ASN A 220 -3.72 18.56 -20.50
CA ASN A 220 -4.67 18.93 -21.55
C ASN A 220 -4.33 20.27 -22.21
N THR A 221 -3.80 21.22 -21.44
CA THR A 221 -3.39 22.55 -21.93
C THR A 221 -2.15 22.45 -22.83
N TYR A 222 -1.14 21.69 -22.39
CA TYR A 222 0.16 21.70 -23.04
C TYR A 222 0.36 20.58 -24.06
N CYS A 223 -0.42 19.49 -24.00
CA CYS A 223 -0.28 18.31 -24.86
C CYS A 223 -0.12 18.62 -26.36
N PRO A 224 -0.84 19.60 -26.95
CA PRO A 224 -0.69 19.92 -28.37
C PRO A 224 0.73 20.35 -28.80
N PHE A 225 1.55 20.83 -27.86
CA PHE A 225 2.92 21.30 -28.12
C PHE A 225 3.99 20.20 -27.97
N PHE A 226 3.61 19.00 -27.52
CA PHE A 226 4.54 17.95 -27.12
C PHE A 226 4.29 16.66 -27.92
N LYS A 227 5.30 16.24 -28.70
CA LYS A 227 5.17 15.16 -29.70
C LYS A 227 4.77 13.82 -29.10
N GLU A 228 5.33 13.46 -27.94
CA GLU A 228 5.01 12.19 -27.27
C GLU A 228 3.55 12.21 -26.78
N CYS A 229 3.11 13.33 -26.21
CA CYS A 229 1.73 13.51 -25.74
C CYS A 229 0.72 13.39 -26.88
N LYS A 230 0.94 14.12 -27.99
CA LYS A 230 0.06 14.08 -29.17
C LYS A 230 -0.07 12.67 -29.77
N LYS A 231 0.99 11.86 -29.70
CA LYS A 231 1.02 10.50 -30.26
C LYS A 231 0.33 9.46 -29.38
N TYR A 232 0.06 9.75 -28.12
CA TYR A 232 -0.46 8.76 -27.18
C TYR A 232 -1.84 8.22 -27.57
N GLY A 233 -2.66 9.03 -28.25
CA GLY A 233 -3.93 8.58 -28.84
C GLY A 233 -4.97 8.14 -27.81
N THR A 234 -5.84 7.22 -28.20
CA THR A 234 -6.90 6.65 -27.36
C THR A 234 -6.42 5.38 -26.67
N GLN A 235 -5.84 5.54 -25.48
CA GLN A 235 -5.51 4.42 -24.58
C GLN A 235 -6.55 4.30 -23.46
N PRO A 236 -6.58 3.18 -22.74
CA PRO A 236 -7.46 2.99 -21.58
C PRO A 236 -7.22 4.08 -20.54
N LEU A 237 -6.00 4.34 -20.09
CA LEU A 237 -5.75 5.50 -19.23
C LEU A 237 -5.60 6.81 -20.01
N SER A 238 -6.06 7.92 -19.45
CA SER A 238 -5.69 9.25 -19.95
C SER A 238 -4.17 9.45 -19.86
N TYR A 239 -3.60 10.30 -20.73
CA TYR A 239 -2.15 10.55 -20.72
C TYR A 239 -1.68 11.11 -19.38
N ALA A 240 -2.50 11.97 -18.76
CA ALA A 240 -2.22 12.55 -17.45
C ALA A 240 -2.17 11.46 -16.36
N SER A 241 -3.20 10.63 -16.27
CA SER A 241 -3.25 9.56 -15.25
C SER A 241 -2.16 8.52 -15.48
N ARG A 242 -1.89 8.11 -16.72
CA ARG A 242 -0.77 7.20 -17.02
C ARG A 242 0.57 7.79 -16.55
N ASN A 243 0.86 9.05 -16.89
CA ASN A 243 2.14 9.65 -16.53
C ASN A 243 2.25 9.92 -15.03
N MET A 244 1.14 10.29 -14.37
CA MET A 244 1.08 10.39 -12.91
C MET A 244 1.39 9.05 -12.24
N LEU A 245 0.77 7.96 -12.69
CA LEU A 245 1.03 6.62 -12.15
C LEU A 245 2.46 6.14 -12.47
N SER A 246 2.98 6.47 -13.65
CA SER A 246 4.35 6.11 -14.03
C SER A 246 5.39 6.88 -13.21
N LEU A 247 5.18 8.16 -12.94
CA LEU A 247 6.00 8.93 -12.00
C LEU A 247 5.83 8.39 -10.57
N GLY A 248 4.60 8.06 -10.19
CA GLY A 248 4.24 7.56 -8.87
C GLY A 248 4.53 6.07 -8.64
N ALA A 249 5.25 5.40 -9.55
CA ALA A 249 5.47 3.96 -9.46
C ALA A 249 6.34 3.59 -8.24
N GLU A 250 5.85 2.64 -7.45
CA GLU A 250 6.57 2.10 -6.30
C GLU A 250 7.75 1.23 -6.73
N GLY A 251 8.87 1.32 -6.00
CA GLY A 251 10.02 0.45 -6.19
C GLY A 251 10.97 0.85 -7.33
N HIS A 252 10.68 1.92 -8.07
CA HIS A 252 11.64 2.46 -9.06
C HIS A 252 12.95 2.87 -8.36
N THR A 253 14.10 2.42 -8.87
CA THR A 253 15.40 2.78 -8.30
C THR A 253 15.78 4.21 -8.68
N PHE A 254 15.82 5.11 -7.71
CA PHE A 254 16.05 6.53 -7.92
C PHE A 254 17.40 6.99 -7.36
N ASN A 255 18.38 7.17 -8.24
CA ASN A 255 19.73 7.59 -7.88
C ASN A 255 19.85 9.11 -7.79
N ILE A 256 20.16 9.63 -6.60
CA ILE A 256 20.30 11.06 -6.33
C ILE A 256 21.77 11.46 -6.26
N ARG A 257 22.15 12.47 -7.04
CA ARG A 257 23.54 12.97 -7.11
C ARG A 257 23.58 14.49 -7.07
N VAL A 258 24.73 15.05 -6.71
CA VAL A 258 25.03 16.48 -6.85
C VAL A 258 25.79 16.70 -8.16
N LEU A 259 25.35 17.68 -8.94
CA LEU A 259 26.07 18.14 -10.14
C LEU A 259 27.06 19.25 -9.74
N ALA A 260 28.34 18.96 -9.80
CA ALA A 260 29.43 19.86 -9.41
C ALA A 260 30.30 20.28 -10.62
N GLY A 261 31.16 21.28 -10.44
CA GLY A 261 32.04 21.83 -11.47
C GLY A 261 31.56 23.18 -12.02
N ASP A 262 31.97 23.53 -13.25
CA ASP A 262 31.54 24.78 -13.87
C ASP A 262 30.02 24.75 -14.11
N TYR A 263 29.35 25.89 -13.88
CA TYR A 263 27.93 26.00 -14.17
C TYR A 263 27.67 25.81 -15.66
N PHE A 264 27.18 24.63 -16.02
CA PHE A 264 26.79 24.26 -17.39
C PHE A 264 25.27 24.11 -17.54
N SER A 265 24.62 23.53 -16.52
CA SER A 265 23.16 23.36 -16.47
C SER A 265 22.66 23.42 -15.02
N ALA A 266 21.37 23.68 -14.84
CA ALA A 266 20.74 23.69 -13.50
C ALA A 266 20.60 22.27 -12.92
N GLY A 267 20.49 21.25 -13.79
CA GLY A 267 20.38 19.85 -13.41
C GLY A 267 20.67 18.92 -14.58
N ARG A 268 20.65 17.61 -14.30
CA ARG A 268 20.71 16.55 -15.30
C ARG A 268 20.13 15.24 -14.77
N GLY A 269 19.19 14.65 -15.50
CA GLY A 269 18.58 13.37 -15.20
C GLY A 269 18.53 12.43 -16.41
N GLY A 270 18.07 11.21 -16.16
CA GLY A 270 17.83 10.19 -17.18
C GLY A 270 17.58 8.83 -16.56
N GLY A 271 16.75 8.01 -17.20
CA GLY A 271 16.40 6.68 -16.73
C GLY A 271 15.30 6.02 -17.55
N ASP A 272 14.81 4.92 -17.02
CA ASP A 272 13.77 4.09 -17.62
C ASP A 272 12.39 4.56 -17.17
N ARG A 273 11.41 4.41 -18.06
CA ARG A 273 10.01 4.64 -17.67
C ARG A 273 9.50 3.47 -16.87
N ALA A 274 9.06 3.73 -15.65
CA ALA A 274 8.46 2.72 -14.79
C ALA A 274 7.22 2.08 -15.44
N TRP A 275 7.11 0.75 -15.33
CA TRP A 275 5.95 0.01 -15.84
C TRP A 275 4.86 -0.04 -14.78
N ILE A 276 3.65 0.38 -15.15
CA ILE A 276 2.47 0.40 -14.27
C ILE A 276 1.60 -0.86 -14.38
N ASN A 277 2.10 -1.89 -15.09
CA ASN A 277 1.41 -3.17 -15.23
C ASN A 277 1.42 -3.96 -13.91
N ASN A 278 2.49 -3.79 -13.14
CA ASN A 278 2.79 -4.56 -11.93
C ASN A 278 2.62 -3.66 -10.71
N LYS A 279 2.48 -4.24 -9.52
CA LYS A 279 2.41 -3.45 -8.29
C LYS A 279 3.68 -2.62 -8.08
N LYS A 280 4.84 -3.20 -8.34
CA LYS A 280 6.14 -2.55 -8.14
C LYS A 280 6.94 -2.53 -9.44
N ALA A 281 7.57 -1.40 -9.71
CA ALA A 281 8.47 -1.19 -10.84
C ALA A 281 9.93 -1.48 -10.46
N ALA A 282 10.16 -2.60 -9.76
CA ALA A 282 11.45 -2.94 -9.14
C ALA A 282 12.63 -3.16 -10.12
N ASN A 283 12.34 -3.33 -11.42
CA ASN A 283 13.35 -3.54 -12.46
C ASN A 283 13.63 -2.29 -13.31
N THR A 284 13.29 -1.10 -12.82
CA THR A 284 13.50 0.16 -13.53
C THR A 284 14.36 1.10 -12.70
N LEU A 285 15.23 1.86 -13.36
CA LEU A 285 16.16 2.75 -12.68
C LEU A 285 16.27 4.12 -13.36
N GLY A 286 16.64 5.10 -12.56
CA GLY A 286 16.88 6.45 -13.03
C GLY A 286 17.87 7.21 -12.16
N LYS A 287 18.30 8.36 -12.66
CA LYS A 287 19.11 9.31 -11.90
C LYS A 287 18.63 10.74 -12.08
N ALA A 288 18.76 11.54 -11.03
CA ALA A 288 18.62 12.99 -11.07
C ALA A 288 19.80 13.64 -10.34
N ALA A 289 20.26 14.76 -10.89
CA ALA A 289 21.28 15.58 -10.26
C ALA A 289 20.96 17.07 -10.38
N VAL A 290 21.16 17.82 -9.31
CA VAL A 290 20.95 19.28 -9.26
C VAL A 290 22.27 19.99 -9.01
N TYR A 291 22.44 21.15 -9.64
CA TYR A 291 23.64 21.96 -9.52
C TYR A 291 23.95 22.32 -8.07
N GLU A 292 25.20 22.07 -7.65
CA GLU A 292 25.65 22.22 -6.27
C GLU A 292 25.41 23.64 -5.72
N GLY A 293 25.54 24.67 -6.56
CA GLY A 293 25.35 26.06 -6.13
C GLY A 293 23.94 26.36 -5.62
N TYR A 294 22.92 25.59 -6.01
CA TYR A 294 21.54 25.81 -5.54
C TYR A 294 21.31 25.24 -4.13
N ILE A 295 22.14 24.28 -3.70
CA ILE A 295 21.93 23.45 -2.51
C ILE A 295 23.11 23.47 -1.53
N THR A 296 24.21 24.13 -1.88
CA THR A 296 25.39 24.31 -1.00
C THR A 296 25.34 25.67 -0.31
N LYS A 297 25.15 25.66 1.02
CA LYS A 297 25.13 26.88 1.85
C LYS A 297 26.44 27.66 1.67
N GLY A 298 26.33 28.97 1.43
CA GLY A 298 27.47 29.86 1.17
C GLY A 298 27.76 30.10 -0.32
N SER A 299 27.14 29.35 -1.23
CA SER A 299 27.16 29.70 -2.65
C SER A 299 26.33 30.96 -2.92
N GLY A 300 26.80 31.85 -3.80
CA GLY A 300 26.03 33.04 -4.23
C GLY A 300 24.74 32.69 -4.98
N SER A 301 24.56 31.43 -5.40
CA SER A 301 23.33 30.93 -6.01
C SER A 301 22.50 30.05 -5.07
N TYR A 302 22.79 30.03 -3.76
CA TYR A 302 22.09 29.17 -2.80
C TYR A 302 20.61 29.54 -2.68
N ARG A 303 19.71 28.60 -3.02
CA ARG A 303 18.25 28.78 -3.01
C ARG A 303 17.51 27.44 -2.97
N PRO A 304 17.76 26.57 -1.98
CA PRO A 304 17.34 25.18 -2.03
C PRO A 304 15.82 24.99 -2.14
N TYR A 305 15.02 25.92 -1.61
CA TYR A 305 13.56 25.83 -1.57
C TYR A 305 12.86 26.89 -2.44
N HIS A 306 13.60 27.59 -3.29
CA HIS A 306 13.02 28.54 -4.24
C HIS A 306 12.31 27.81 -5.38
N GLN A 307 11.27 28.43 -5.98
CA GLN A 307 10.47 27.86 -7.08
C GLN A 307 11.34 27.33 -8.24
N ARG A 308 12.39 28.06 -8.63
CA ARG A 308 13.37 27.62 -9.64
C ARG A 308 14.05 26.30 -9.29
N THR A 309 14.37 26.07 -8.02
CA THR A 309 15.00 24.84 -7.56
C THR A 309 13.98 23.72 -7.53
N TYR A 310 12.77 23.95 -7.00
CA TYR A 310 11.65 23.01 -7.09
C TYR A 310 11.36 22.56 -8.53
N ASN A 311 11.32 23.50 -9.49
CA ASN A 311 11.17 23.19 -10.91
C ASN A 311 12.32 22.30 -11.40
N THR A 312 13.57 22.64 -11.06
CA THR A 312 14.75 21.86 -11.47
C THR A 312 14.68 20.44 -10.92
N PHE A 313 14.40 20.28 -9.62
CA PHE A 313 14.21 18.97 -8.99
C PHE A 313 13.12 18.16 -9.67
N PHE A 314 11.92 18.72 -9.84
CA PHE A 314 10.82 18.03 -10.50
C PHE A 314 11.18 17.65 -11.94
N HIS A 315 11.80 18.55 -12.70
CA HIS A 315 12.23 18.31 -14.07
C HIS A 315 13.20 17.13 -14.17
N GLU A 316 14.26 17.12 -13.35
CA GLU A 316 15.25 16.05 -13.38
C GLU A 316 14.72 14.73 -12.82
N THR A 317 13.82 14.77 -11.83
CA THR A 317 13.10 13.57 -11.37
C THR A 317 12.27 12.99 -12.51
N ASN A 318 11.55 13.81 -13.29
CA ASN A 318 10.82 13.28 -14.45
C ASN A 318 11.75 12.63 -15.49
N HIS A 319 12.94 13.18 -15.72
CA HIS A 319 13.93 12.49 -16.55
C HIS A 319 14.40 11.16 -15.95
N ALA A 320 14.58 11.07 -14.64
CA ALA A 320 14.90 9.82 -13.96
C ALA A 320 13.82 8.75 -14.19
N PHE A 321 12.55 9.14 -14.26
CA PHE A 321 11.42 8.26 -14.55
C PHE A 321 11.14 8.12 -16.06
N GLY A 322 12.14 8.33 -16.91
CA GLY A 322 12.08 8.06 -18.35
C GLY A 322 11.16 8.98 -19.15
N PHE A 323 10.87 10.18 -18.63
CA PHE A 323 10.15 11.20 -19.39
C PHE A 323 11.11 12.02 -20.23
N SER A 324 10.76 12.18 -21.51
CA SER A 324 11.50 13.02 -22.46
C SER A 324 11.03 14.48 -22.38
N HIS A 325 11.78 15.40 -22.99
CA HIS A 325 11.29 16.78 -23.20
C HIS A 325 10.00 16.84 -24.01
N ASP A 326 9.74 15.85 -24.87
CA ASP A 326 8.54 15.73 -25.69
C ASP A 326 7.32 15.16 -24.94
N SER A 327 7.44 14.84 -23.65
CA SER A 327 6.38 14.22 -22.83
C SER A 327 5.43 15.20 -22.13
N ALA A 328 5.69 16.51 -22.23
CA ALA A 328 5.10 17.57 -21.39
C ALA A 328 5.42 17.46 -19.88
N MET A 329 5.85 16.31 -19.35
CA MET A 329 6.15 16.13 -17.92
C MET A 329 7.38 16.92 -17.46
N THR A 330 8.37 17.13 -18.33
CA THR A 330 9.60 17.85 -17.96
C THR A 330 9.52 19.35 -18.28
N TYR A 331 9.23 19.76 -19.52
CA TYR A 331 9.15 21.18 -19.90
C TYR A 331 7.77 21.82 -19.71
N GLY A 332 6.68 21.04 -19.71
CA GLY A 332 5.31 21.55 -19.54
C GLY A 332 4.88 21.65 -18.08
N LEU A 333 5.20 20.64 -17.25
CA LEU A 333 4.70 20.55 -15.87
C LEU A 333 5.60 21.19 -14.82
N GLY A 334 6.92 21.24 -15.00
CA GLY A 334 7.84 21.66 -13.92
C GLY A 334 7.60 23.08 -13.40
N VAL A 335 7.31 24.03 -14.30
CA VAL A 335 7.00 25.40 -13.92
C VAL A 335 5.64 25.49 -13.21
N PRO A 336 4.51 25.02 -13.77
CA PRO A 336 3.24 24.96 -13.06
C PRO A 336 3.29 24.23 -11.72
N TYR A 337 4.02 23.11 -11.63
CA TYR A 337 4.20 22.36 -10.39
C TYR A 337 4.82 23.25 -9.30
N SER A 338 5.95 23.86 -9.61
CA SER A 338 6.70 24.66 -8.63
C SER A 338 6.04 26.00 -8.28
N GLN A 339 5.44 26.68 -9.25
CA GLN A 339 4.89 28.04 -9.06
C GLN A 339 3.45 28.02 -8.55
N VAL A 340 2.63 27.10 -9.04
CA VAL A 340 1.19 27.05 -8.75
C VAL A 340 0.92 25.95 -7.75
N PHE A 341 1.11 24.68 -8.12
CA PHE A 341 0.65 23.56 -7.29
C PHE A 341 1.28 23.56 -5.90
N ILE A 342 2.60 23.63 -5.82
CA ILE A 342 3.33 23.61 -4.54
C ILE A 342 3.01 24.85 -3.70
N THR A 343 2.86 26.02 -4.30
CA THR A 343 2.58 27.26 -3.55
C THR A 343 1.15 27.33 -3.04
N GLU A 344 0.18 26.76 -3.77
CA GLU A 344 -1.24 26.80 -3.40
C GLU A 344 -1.66 25.68 -2.42
N ASN A 345 -0.95 24.54 -2.41
CA ASN A 345 -1.37 23.34 -1.65
C ASN A 345 -0.49 23.02 -0.43
N PHE A 346 0.63 23.72 -0.26
CA PHE A 346 1.59 23.46 0.81
C PHE A 346 2.05 24.76 1.47
N SER A 347 2.17 24.71 2.80
CA SER A 347 2.66 25.85 3.59
C SER A 347 4.15 26.13 3.30
N GLU A 348 4.67 27.27 3.75
CA GLU A 348 6.12 27.50 3.70
C GLU A 348 6.90 26.49 4.55
N ILE A 349 6.34 26.07 5.69
CA ILE A 349 6.95 25.08 6.57
C ILE A 349 7.03 23.73 5.85
N ASP A 350 5.93 23.28 5.23
CA ASP A 350 5.90 22.05 4.43
C ASP A 350 7.01 22.10 3.36
N ARG A 351 7.15 23.23 2.67
CA ARG A 351 8.10 23.40 1.54
C ARG A 351 9.56 23.51 1.95
N THR A 352 9.86 23.72 3.23
CA THR A 352 11.23 24.00 3.70
C THR A 352 11.71 23.00 4.76
N THR A 353 10.82 22.12 5.23
CA THR A 353 11.08 21.09 6.23
C THR A 353 10.57 19.74 5.74
N ILE A 354 11.12 18.63 6.24
CA ILE A 354 10.68 17.29 5.82
C ILE A 354 9.28 16.95 6.38
N GLY A 355 8.96 17.44 7.59
CA GLY A 355 7.69 17.17 8.26
C GLY A 355 7.55 15.74 8.80
N GLU A 356 6.33 15.43 9.22
CA GLU A 356 5.93 14.11 9.70
C GLU A 356 5.32 13.25 8.58
N VAL A 357 5.19 11.96 8.83
CA VAL A 357 4.41 11.05 7.99
C VAL A 357 2.93 11.47 8.03
N ASN A 358 2.31 11.53 6.86
CA ASN A 358 0.90 11.87 6.75
C ASN A 358 0.07 10.58 6.67
N VAL A 359 -1.09 10.59 7.32
CA VAL A 359 -2.08 9.50 7.24
C VAL A 359 -3.36 10.07 6.60
N PRO A 360 -3.90 9.46 5.52
CA PRO A 360 -5.16 9.92 4.96
C PRO A 360 -6.34 9.73 5.93
N SER A 361 -7.24 10.71 6.03
CA SER A 361 -8.38 10.64 6.96
C SER A 361 -9.44 9.59 6.58
N VAL A 362 -9.47 9.15 5.31
CA VAL A 362 -10.29 8.04 4.83
C VAL A 362 -9.39 6.81 4.73
N PHE A 363 -9.51 5.85 5.64
CA PHE A 363 -8.71 4.62 5.60
C PHE A 363 -9.54 3.46 5.04
N VAL A 364 -8.95 2.63 4.19
CA VAL A 364 -9.67 1.55 3.48
C VAL A 364 -8.99 0.20 3.64
N THR A 365 -9.70 -0.82 4.07
CA THR A 365 -9.19 -2.21 4.02
C THR A 365 -9.86 -2.99 2.91
N THR A 366 -9.24 -4.09 2.51
CA THR A 366 -9.73 -4.96 1.44
C THR A 366 -9.80 -6.40 1.87
N GLU A 367 -10.87 -7.10 1.47
CA GLU A 367 -11.06 -8.52 1.70
C GLU A 367 -11.54 -9.18 0.41
N LEU A 368 -10.90 -10.29 0.01
CA LEU A 368 -11.33 -11.07 -1.15
C LEU A 368 -12.52 -11.95 -0.76
N ASN A 369 -13.70 -11.70 -1.34
CA ASN A 369 -14.88 -12.50 -1.07
C ASN A 369 -14.91 -13.77 -1.93
N ALA A 370 -14.58 -13.62 -3.20
CA ALA A 370 -14.58 -14.65 -4.22
C ALA A 370 -13.69 -14.20 -5.40
N LYS A 371 -13.49 -15.08 -6.39
CA LYS A 371 -12.81 -14.68 -7.63
C LYS A 371 -13.52 -13.46 -8.25
N ASN A 372 -12.74 -12.45 -8.63
CA ASN A 372 -13.18 -11.16 -9.18
C ASN A 372 -14.04 -10.29 -8.23
N GLU A 373 -14.20 -10.66 -6.96
CA GLU A 373 -15.06 -9.93 -6.03
C GLU A 373 -14.33 -9.59 -4.72
N MET A 374 -14.27 -8.29 -4.43
CA MET A 374 -13.55 -7.76 -3.27
C MET A 374 -14.41 -6.77 -2.48
N THR A 375 -14.43 -6.92 -1.16
CA THR A 375 -15.00 -5.94 -0.25
C THR A 375 -13.99 -4.86 0.07
N LEU A 376 -14.39 -3.59 -0.04
CA LEU A 376 -13.67 -2.42 0.46
C LEU A 376 -14.38 -1.95 1.74
N ALA A 377 -13.68 -1.93 2.87
CA ALA A 377 -14.23 -1.45 4.15
C ALA A 377 -13.62 -0.11 4.54
N PHE A 378 -14.47 0.85 4.88
CA PHE A 378 -14.10 2.25 5.11
C PHE A 378 -14.06 2.58 6.60
N TYR A 379 -13.03 3.34 6.98
CA TYR A 379 -12.77 3.81 8.33
C TYR A 379 -12.44 5.30 8.35
N TYR A 380 -12.78 5.97 9.45
CA TYR A 380 -12.32 7.32 9.76
C TYR A 380 -11.32 7.27 10.93
N LEU A 381 -10.36 8.19 10.95
CA LEU A 381 -9.38 8.26 12.04
C LEU A 381 -10.03 8.76 13.34
N PRO A 382 -9.56 8.34 14.54
CA PRO A 382 -10.16 8.71 15.83
C PRO A 382 -10.41 10.20 16.07
N ASP A 383 -9.55 11.08 15.53
CA ASP A 383 -9.64 12.53 15.71
C ASP A 383 -10.31 13.25 14.52
N GLU A 384 -10.82 12.49 13.56
CA GLU A 384 -11.45 13.00 12.35
C GLU A 384 -12.98 12.84 12.42
N LYS A 385 -13.69 13.68 11.67
CA LYS A 385 -15.15 13.59 11.60
C LYS A 385 -15.58 12.38 10.77
N GLU A 386 -16.63 11.72 11.23
CA GLU A 386 -17.35 10.74 10.41
C GLU A 386 -17.86 11.40 9.12
N TYR A 387 -17.79 10.67 8.02
CA TYR A 387 -18.24 11.10 6.69
C TYR A 387 -19.29 10.12 6.16
N GLU A 388 -20.32 10.61 5.47
CA GLU A 388 -21.35 9.74 4.87
C GLU A 388 -21.09 9.43 3.39
N GLN A 389 -20.07 10.06 2.79
CA GLN A 389 -19.78 9.97 1.36
C GLN A 389 -18.28 9.84 1.10
N VAL A 390 -17.95 9.01 0.12
CA VAL A 390 -16.59 8.86 -0.41
C VAL A 390 -16.60 8.97 -1.92
N SER A 391 -15.62 9.71 -2.45
CA SER A 391 -15.28 9.70 -3.86
C SER A 391 -14.29 8.55 -4.10
N LEU A 392 -14.64 7.66 -5.02
CA LEU A 392 -13.82 6.52 -5.42
C LEU A 392 -13.44 6.69 -6.89
N THR A 393 -12.15 6.59 -7.18
CA THR A 393 -11.59 6.60 -8.53
C THR A 393 -10.76 5.35 -8.77
N MET A 394 -11.11 4.56 -9.79
CA MET A 394 -10.32 3.42 -10.25
C MET A 394 -9.53 3.78 -11.50
N LEU A 395 -8.23 3.50 -11.48
CA LEU A 395 -7.29 3.71 -12.57
C LEU A 395 -6.57 2.40 -12.87
N GLY A 396 -6.51 1.97 -14.12
CA GLY A 396 -5.76 0.79 -14.54
C GLY A 396 -5.60 0.76 -16.04
N LEU A 397 -4.59 0.04 -16.54
CA LEU A 397 -4.40 -0.13 -17.99
C LEU A 397 -5.51 -0.98 -18.64
N SER A 398 -6.19 -1.82 -17.85
CA SER A 398 -7.49 -2.35 -18.20
C SER A 398 -8.24 -2.60 -16.89
N LEU A 399 -9.36 -1.92 -16.70
CA LEU A 399 -10.24 -2.15 -15.55
C LEU A 399 -11.26 -3.26 -15.84
N ASN A 400 -11.46 -3.63 -17.11
CA ASN A 400 -12.59 -4.40 -17.60
C ASN A 400 -13.94 -3.81 -17.15
N SER A 401 -15.04 -4.44 -17.56
CA SER A 401 -16.39 -4.09 -17.09
C SER A 401 -16.66 -4.69 -15.71
N GLY A 402 -17.61 -4.13 -14.96
CA GLY A 402 -17.96 -4.60 -13.63
C GLY A 402 -18.98 -3.74 -12.91
N SER A 403 -19.11 -3.96 -11.59
CA SER A 403 -20.03 -3.20 -10.74
C SER A 403 -19.48 -2.91 -9.34
N VAL A 404 -20.01 -1.86 -8.72
CA VAL A 404 -19.78 -1.54 -7.30
C VAL A 404 -21.14 -1.57 -6.59
N ALA A 405 -21.28 -2.45 -5.60
CA ALA A 405 -22.49 -2.59 -4.81
C ALA A 405 -22.37 -1.87 -3.46
N TYR A 406 -23.46 -1.24 -3.01
CA TYR A 406 -23.54 -0.50 -1.74
C TYR A 406 -24.96 -0.56 -1.16
N LYS A 407 -25.11 -0.39 0.16
CA LYS A 407 -26.39 -0.57 0.85
C LYS A 407 -26.92 0.73 1.47
N LEU A 408 -28.20 1.00 1.25
CA LEU A 408 -28.93 2.12 1.84
C LEU A 408 -30.16 1.62 2.61
N ASP A 409 -30.58 2.35 3.65
CA ASP A 409 -31.88 2.12 4.30
C ASP A 409 -33.06 2.74 3.53
N ARG A 410 -34.28 2.59 4.07
CA ARG A 410 -35.51 3.17 3.53
C ARG A 410 -35.51 4.72 3.44
N TYR A 411 -34.57 5.39 4.09
CA TYR A 411 -34.39 6.85 4.08
C TYR A 411 -33.19 7.29 3.23
N ASN A 412 -32.64 6.39 2.40
CA ASN A 412 -31.43 6.61 1.60
C ASN A 412 -30.19 6.95 2.42
N LYS A 413 -30.11 6.47 3.68
CA LYS A 413 -28.91 6.60 4.51
C LYS A 413 -28.02 5.36 4.39
N PRO A 414 -26.68 5.53 4.35
CA PRO A 414 -25.79 4.39 4.32
C PRO A 414 -25.92 3.59 5.62
N VAL A 415 -26.02 2.27 5.49
CA VAL A 415 -26.13 1.36 6.66
C VAL A 415 -24.88 0.53 6.91
N ASP A 416 -24.00 0.44 5.90
CA ASP A 416 -22.82 -0.41 5.91
C ASP A 416 -21.56 0.43 5.68
N ASN A 417 -20.45 -0.01 6.24
CA ASN A 417 -19.14 0.61 6.07
C ASN A 417 -18.42 0.08 4.83
N THR A 418 -19.10 -0.69 3.99
CA THR A 418 -18.49 -1.47 2.92
C THR A 418 -19.03 -1.10 1.53
N LEU A 419 -18.16 -1.27 0.53
CA LEU A 419 -18.52 -1.35 -0.88
C LEU A 419 -18.02 -2.69 -1.42
N VAL A 420 -18.81 -3.37 -2.24
CA VAL A 420 -18.39 -4.62 -2.88
C VAL A 420 -18.07 -4.34 -4.34
N LEU A 421 -16.81 -4.50 -4.71
CA LEU A 421 -16.31 -4.34 -6.07
C LEU A 421 -16.32 -5.70 -6.78
N HIS A 422 -17.00 -5.77 -7.92
CA HIS A 422 -17.05 -6.93 -8.79
C HIS A 422 -16.49 -6.58 -10.17
N PHE A 423 -15.60 -7.43 -10.69
CA PHE A 423 -15.13 -7.37 -12.07
C PHE A 423 -15.73 -8.51 -12.89
N ASP A 424 -16.20 -8.22 -14.10
CA ASP A 424 -16.76 -9.24 -14.99
C ASP A 424 -15.66 -10.24 -15.47
N SER A 425 -14.40 -9.79 -15.48
CA SER A 425 -13.19 -10.58 -15.78
C SER A 425 -11.96 -9.97 -15.11
N LEU A 426 -10.91 -10.76 -14.89
CA LEU A 426 -9.70 -10.27 -14.21
C LEU A 426 -9.04 -9.10 -14.97
N PRO A 427 -8.76 -7.97 -14.29
CA PRO A 427 -7.95 -6.89 -14.86
C PRO A 427 -6.63 -7.42 -15.42
N THR A 428 -6.13 -6.84 -16.52
CA THR A 428 -4.87 -7.29 -17.14
C THR A 428 -3.63 -6.64 -16.52
N ALA A 429 -3.81 -5.74 -15.57
CA ALA A 429 -2.77 -4.95 -14.91
C ALA A 429 -3.23 -4.52 -13.52
N THR A 430 -2.30 -4.00 -12.71
CA THR A 430 -2.63 -3.39 -11.41
C THR A 430 -3.72 -2.34 -11.54
N THR A 431 -4.74 -2.46 -10.71
CA THR A 431 -5.79 -1.47 -10.52
C THR A 431 -5.46 -0.61 -9.29
N TYR A 432 -5.48 0.71 -9.47
CA TYR A 432 -5.30 1.69 -8.40
C TYR A 432 -6.69 2.20 -8.01
N ILE A 433 -7.12 1.89 -6.79
CA ILE A 433 -8.36 2.40 -6.21
C ILE A 433 -7.99 3.56 -5.31
N ARG A 434 -8.45 4.76 -5.65
CA ARG A 434 -8.15 6.00 -4.93
C ARG A 434 -9.41 6.54 -4.29
N THR A 435 -9.37 6.77 -2.99
CA THR A 435 -10.53 7.20 -2.22
C THR A 435 -10.22 8.44 -1.39
N HIS A 436 -11.22 9.31 -1.27
CA HIS A 436 -11.19 10.49 -0.40
C HIS A 436 -12.63 10.93 -0.07
N ASN A 437 -12.77 11.81 0.93
CA ASN A 437 -14.00 12.57 1.15
C ASN A 437 -13.80 14.03 0.71
N THR A 438 -14.83 14.87 0.81
CA THR A 438 -14.77 16.26 0.33
C THR A 438 -13.76 17.14 1.06
N ASP A 439 -13.44 16.82 2.31
CA ASP A 439 -12.71 17.71 3.22
C ASP A 439 -11.26 17.25 3.44
N THR A 440 -10.88 16.11 2.86
CA THR A 440 -9.53 15.52 3.00
C THR A 440 -8.48 16.16 2.09
N LYS A 441 -7.26 16.29 2.61
CA LYS A 441 -6.08 16.71 1.83
C LYS A 441 -5.46 15.55 1.03
N TYR A 442 -5.31 14.38 1.65
CA TYR A 442 -4.61 13.24 1.07
C TYR A 442 -5.56 12.13 0.63
N LEU A 443 -5.17 11.43 -0.43
CA LEU A 443 -5.87 10.29 -1.01
C LEU A 443 -5.37 9.00 -0.36
N SER A 444 -6.30 8.12 -0.04
CA SER A 444 -5.97 6.70 0.19
C SER A 444 -5.93 5.97 -1.13
N THR A 445 -4.89 5.18 -1.34
CA THR A 445 -4.66 4.43 -2.57
C THR A 445 -4.42 2.97 -2.25
N ILE A 446 -5.32 2.11 -2.70
CA ILE A 446 -5.12 0.66 -2.72
C ILE A 446 -4.66 0.25 -4.11
N LYS A 447 -3.66 -0.64 -4.16
CA LYS A 447 -3.16 -1.24 -5.40
C LYS A 447 -3.55 -2.70 -5.41
N LEU A 448 -4.38 -3.09 -6.37
CA LEU A 448 -4.85 -4.46 -6.55
C LEU A 448 -4.19 -5.05 -7.79
N SER A 449 -3.35 -6.07 -7.57
CA SER A 449 -2.86 -6.92 -8.65
C SER A 449 -3.98 -7.86 -9.11
N PRO A 450 -3.98 -8.30 -10.38
CA PRO A 450 -4.94 -9.31 -10.84
C PRO A 450 -4.93 -10.58 -9.99
N SER A 451 -3.78 -10.97 -9.47
CA SER A 451 -3.62 -12.15 -8.61
C SER A 451 -4.31 -12.05 -7.26
N GLU A 452 -4.56 -10.86 -6.73
CA GLU A 452 -5.29 -10.68 -5.47
C GLU A 452 -6.80 -10.79 -5.63
N LEU A 453 -7.28 -10.85 -6.88
CA LEU A 453 -8.68 -11.10 -7.20
C LEU A 453 -8.95 -12.59 -7.44
N VAL A 454 -8.00 -13.46 -7.14
CA VAL A 454 -8.11 -14.91 -7.28
C VAL A 454 -7.78 -15.57 -5.95
N PRO A 455 -8.66 -16.45 -5.42
CA PRO A 455 -8.33 -17.24 -4.24
C PRO A 455 -7.13 -18.15 -4.53
N VAL A 456 -6.09 -18.07 -3.71
CA VAL A 456 -4.88 -18.90 -3.85
C VAL A 456 -4.83 -19.92 -2.72
N ILE A 457 -4.55 -21.17 -3.07
CA ILE A 457 -4.26 -22.22 -2.09
C ILE A 457 -2.79 -22.06 -1.68
N THR A 458 -2.55 -21.80 -0.40
CA THR A 458 -1.22 -21.58 0.15
C THR A 458 -0.88 -22.62 1.19
N TYR A 459 0.36 -23.12 1.16
CA TYR A 459 0.92 -24.03 2.16
C TYR A 459 2.11 -23.36 2.85
N ASN A 460 2.08 -23.22 4.18
CA ASN A 460 3.21 -22.70 4.95
C ASN A 460 4.15 -23.86 5.32
N ILE A 461 5.37 -23.85 4.79
CA ILE A 461 6.37 -24.90 5.00
C ILE A 461 7.68 -24.23 5.40
N GLU A 462 8.15 -24.53 6.61
CA GLU A 462 9.39 -23.97 7.18
C GLU A 462 9.41 -22.43 7.16
N GLY A 463 8.26 -21.79 7.39
CA GLY A 463 8.13 -20.34 7.39
C GLY A 463 8.05 -19.68 6.01
N ASN A 464 8.05 -20.44 4.91
CA ASN A 464 7.79 -19.92 3.57
C ASN A 464 6.37 -20.25 3.13
N ASP A 465 5.72 -19.33 2.40
CA ASP A 465 4.38 -19.53 1.88
C ASP A 465 4.42 -19.99 0.42
N TYR A 466 3.98 -21.23 0.17
CA TYR A 466 3.90 -21.84 -1.16
C TYR A 466 2.49 -21.67 -1.74
N GLY A 467 2.30 -20.67 -2.59
CA GLY A 467 1.03 -20.42 -3.28
C GLY A 467 0.92 -21.18 -4.60
N ILE A 468 -0.09 -22.03 -4.74
CA ILE A 468 -0.40 -22.75 -5.98
C ILE A 468 -1.14 -21.82 -6.93
N LEU A 469 -0.56 -21.56 -8.09
CA LEU A 469 -1.16 -20.77 -9.15
C LEU A 469 -1.64 -21.71 -10.27
N ASP A 470 -2.94 -22.00 -10.25
CA ASP A 470 -3.63 -22.88 -11.23
C ASP A 470 -4.63 -22.12 -12.12
N ASP A 471 -4.95 -20.86 -11.77
CA ASP A 471 -5.96 -20.06 -12.47
C ASP A 471 -5.51 -19.70 -13.89
N LYS A 472 -6.32 -20.09 -14.89
CA LYS A 472 -5.99 -19.97 -16.31
C LYS A 472 -6.14 -18.55 -16.87
N GLU A 473 -6.77 -17.61 -16.17
CA GLU A 473 -6.77 -16.19 -16.55
C GLU A 473 -5.48 -15.50 -16.09
N LEU A 474 -4.91 -15.92 -14.96
CA LEU A 474 -3.58 -15.48 -14.52
C LEU A 474 -2.45 -16.18 -15.29
N LEU A 475 -2.62 -17.45 -15.61
CA LEU A 475 -1.68 -18.25 -16.40
C LEU A 475 -1.97 -18.12 -17.89
N ASN A 476 -1.25 -17.22 -18.56
CA ASN A 476 -1.30 -17.16 -20.01
C ASN A 476 -0.68 -18.42 -20.63
N LYS A 477 -1.52 -19.29 -21.20
CA LYS A 477 -1.12 -20.55 -21.85
C LYS A 477 -0.06 -20.39 -22.95
N ASP A 478 0.06 -19.20 -23.53
CA ASP A 478 1.01 -18.89 -24.60
C ASP A 478 2.37 -18.42 -24.08
N TYR A 479 2.51 -18.21 -22.77
CA TYR A 479 3.79 -17.84 -22.18
C TYR A 479 4.79 -18.98 -22.26
N ASP A 480 6.02 -18.63 -22.60
CA ASP A 480 7.15 -19.55 -22.60
C ASP A 480 7.86 -19.58 -21.23
N GLY A 481 8.85 -20.48 -21.11
CA GLY A 481 9.67 -20.62 -19.91
C GLY A 481 10.45 -19.36 -19.49
N ARG A 482 10.61 -18.36 -20.37
CA ARG A 482 11.24 -17.07 -20.03
C ARG A 482 10.23 -16.13 -19.40
N GLN A 483 9.02 -16.09 -19.94
CA GLN A 483 7.94 -15.21 -19.47
C GLN A 483 7.39 -15.66 -18.11
N ILE A 484 7.21 -16.97 -17.89
CA ILE A 484 6.63 -17.47 -16.63
C ILE A 484 7.46 -17.12 -15.38
N ARG A 485 8.78 -16.93 -15.54
CA ARG A 485 9.70 -16.61 -14.43
C ARG A 485 9.33 -15.30 -13.72
N ASN A 486 8.62 -14.42 -14.41
CA ASN A 486 8.23 -13.11 -13.89
C ASN A 486 6.77 -13.06 -13.43
N ILE A 487 5.97 -14.13 -13.60
CA ILE A 487 4.55 -14.14 -13.19
C ILE A 487 4.45 -13.92 -11.69
N CYS A 488 5.20 -14.68 -10.89
CA CYS A 488 5.13 -14.62 -9.43
C CYS A 488 5.58 -13.27 -8.86
N THR A 489 6.36 -12.48 -9.61
CA THR A 489 6.77 -11.13 -9.19
C THR A 489 5.56 -10.22 -8.98
N ASN A 490 4.46 -10.43 -9.71
CA ASN A 490 3.21 -9.68 -9.52
C ASN A 490 2.47 -10.04 -8.23
N MET A 491 2.80 -11.19 -7.64
CA MET A 491 2.24 -11.69 -6.38
C MET A 491 3.12 -11.33 -5.18
N ASP A 492 4.15 -10.49 -5.36
CA ASP A 492 5.20 -10.25 -4.35
C ASP A 492 5.96 -11.53 -3.96
N GLY A 493 6.13 -12.46 -4.91
CA GLY A 493 6.85 -13.72 -4.69
C GLY A 493 7.81 -14.07 -5.83
N LEU A 494 8.43 -15.24 -5.72
CA LEU A 494 9.33 -15.79 -6.74
C LEU A 494 8.79 -17.13 -7.23
N LEU A 495 8.97 -17.42 -8.51
CA LEU A 495 8.67 -18.76 -9.02
C LEU A 495 9.58 -19.78 -8.32
N ALA A 496 8.99 -20.86 -7.84
CA ALA A 496 9.68 -21.90 -7.10
C ALA A 496 10.77 -22.59 -7.94
N THR A 497 11.86 -22.93 -7.28
CA THR A 497 12.95 -23.76 -7.81
C THR A 497 12.60 -25.24 -7.70
N LYS A 498 13.31 -26.08 -8.44
CA LYS A 498 13.13 -27.54 -8.36
C LYS A 498 13.18 -28.09 -6.93
N ASP A 499 14.11 -27.62 -6.11
CA ASP A 499 14.26 -28.10 -4.74
C ASP A 499 13.09 -27.66 -3.85
N GLU A 500 12.56 -26.46 -4.08
CA GLU A 500 11.37 -25.97 -3.36
C GLU A 500 10.11 -26.74 -3.77
N TYR A 501 9.95 -27.07 -5.06
CA TYR A 501 8.90 -27.98 -5.51
C TYR A 501 9.00 -29.36 -4.86
N GLN A 502 10.22 -29.88 -4.71
CA GLN A 502 10.44 -31.17 -4.05
C GLN A 502 9.99 -31.13 -2.58
N ARG A 503 10.25 -30.04 -1.86
CA ARG A 503 9.76 -29.84 -0.48
C ARG A 503 8.24 -29.78 -0.42
N LEU A 504 7.62 -29.00 -1.31
CA LEU A 504 6.16 -28.93 -1.40
C LEU A 504 5.55 -30.30 -1.68
N TRP A 505 6.11 -31.07 -2.61
CA TRP A 505 5.64 -32.41 -2.91
C TRP A 505 5.72 -33.33 -1.68
N TYR A 506 6.83 -33.30 -0.93
CA TYR A 506 6.98 -34.08 0.30
C TYR A 506 5.90 -33.72 1.32
N ASP A 507 5.71 -32.42 1.60
CA ASP A 507 4.68 -31.97 2.56
C ASP A 507 3.27 -32.40 2.12
N LEU A 508 2.92 -32.21 0.86
CA LEU A 508 1.62 -32.61 0.34
C LEU A 508 1.41 -34.12 0.39
N LYS A 509 2.46 -34.91 0.16
CA LYS A 509 2.41 -36.38 0.25
C LYS A 509 2.20 -36.83 1.69
N GLU A 510 3.04 -36.37 2.62
CA GLU A 510 2.99 -36.77 4.02
C GLU A 510 1.65 -36.39 4.68
N ASN A 511 1.05 -35.29 4.24
CA ASN A 511 -0.24 -34.82 4.72
C ASN A 511 -1.45 -35.31 3.91
N ASN A 512 -1.27 -36.22 2.95
CA ASN A 512 -2.34 -36.74 2.06
C ASN A 512 -3.14 -35.65 1.32
N LYS A 513 -2.45 -34.62 0.82
CA LYS A 513 -3.04 -33.46 0.11
C LYS A 513 -2.75 -33.44 -1.39
N LEU A 514 -1.96 -34.38 -1.93
CA LEU A 514 -1.64 -34.43 -3.37
C LEU A 514 -2.87 -34.55 -4.28
N ASN A 515 -3.96 -35.15 -3.81
CA ASN A 515 -5.22 -35.28 -4.55
C ASN A 515 -6.07 -34.00 -4.57
N LEU A 516 -5.68 -32.97 -3.81
CA LEU A 516 -6.36 -31.67 -3.80
C LEU A 516 -5.85 -30.72 -4.90
N LEU A 517 -4.71 -31.03 -5.51
CA LEU A 517 -4.15 -30.26 -6.61
C LEU A 517 -4.99 -30.45 -7.88
N GLN A 518 -5.35 -29.36 -8.56
CA GLN A 518 -6.05 -29.44 -9.84
C GLN A 518 -5.11 -29.92 -10.95
N GLU A 519 -3.90 -29.36 -10.97
CA GLU A 519 -2.82 -29.77 -11.86
C GLU A 519 -1.65 -30.35 -11.06
N ARG A 520 -1.03 -31.38 -11.61
CA ARG A 520 0.14 -32.04 -10.99
C ARG A 520 1.44 -31.80 -11.76
N VAL A 521 1.39 -30.96 -12.79
CA VAL A 521 2.54 -30.66 -13.64
C VAL A 521 2.92 -29.20 -13.50
N PHE A 522 4.21 -28.94 -13.27
CA PHE A 522 4.72 -27.61 -12.96
C PHE A 522 5.97 -27.28 -13.76
N LEU A 523 6.28 -25.98 -13.86
CA LEU A 523 7.53 -25.47 -14.41
C LEU A 523 8.28 -24.66 -13.36
N SER A 524 9.56 -24.98 -13.15
CA SER A 524 10.41 -24.29 -12.16
C SER A 524 10.97 -22.96 -12.66
N ARG A 525 11.55 -22.17 -11.76
CA ARG A 525 12.32 -20.95 -12.11
C ARG A 525 13.69 -21.27 -12.68
N ASP A 526 14.38 -22.23 -12.09
CA ASP A 526 15.71 -22.69 -12.45
C ASP A 526 15.64 -23.78 -13.53
N GLY A 527 16.77 -24.10 -14.16
CA GLY A 527 16.81 -25.11 -15.23
C GLY A 527 18.08 -25.95 -15.21
N PRO A 528 18.06 -27.14 -15.84
CA PRO A 528 19.20 -28.04 -15.87
C PRO A 528 20.41 -27.51 -16.65
N SER A 529 20.21 -26.60 -17.64
CA SER A 529 21.18 -25.80 -18.44
C SER A 529 20.63 -25.57 -19.87
N ASN A 530 21.37 -24.89 -20.76
CA ASN A 530 21.14 -24.85 -22.22
C ASN A 530 19.68 -24.60 -22.69
N ASN A 531 19.09 -23.44 -22.39
CA ASN A 531 17.72 -23.09 -22.82
C ASN A 531 16.66 -24.13 -22.40
N THR A 532 16.86 -24.83 -21.31
CA THR A 532 15.85 -25.71 -20.70
C THR A 532 15.47 -25.24 -19.30
N ILE A 533 14.32 -25.71 -18.84
CA ILE A 533 13.75 -25.49 -17.52
C ILE A 533 13.25 -26.85 -16.99
N TRP A 534 13.10 -27.01 -15.67
CA TRP A 534 12.54 -28.26 -15.17
C TRP A 534 11.03 -28.28 -15.37
N LYS A 535 10.54 -29.37 -15.98
CA LYS A 535 9.15 -29.80 -15.88
C LYS A 535 9.07 -30.82 -14.76
N LEU A 536 8.21 -30.56 -13.80
CA LEU A 536 8.04 -31.34 -12.58
C LEU A 536 6.65 -31.96 -12.56
N GLU A 537 6.56 -33.23 -12.18
CA GLU A 537 5.28 -33.95 -12.12
C GLU A 537 5.14 -34.60 -10.74
N PHE A 538 4.07 -34.25 -10.04
CA PHE A 538 3.77 -34.71 -8.69
C PHE A 538 2.98 -36.02 -8.76
N ASN A 539 3.68 -37.14 -8.62
CA ASN A 539 3.05 -38.46 -8.53
C ASN A 539 2.90 -38.89 -7.06
N ASP A 540 2.07 -39.91 -6.83
CA ASP A 540 1.82 -40.41 -5.48
C ASP A 540 3.11 -40.98 -4.84
N ASP A 541 4.02 -41.51 -5.66
CA ASP A 541 5.26 -42.14 -5.20
C ASP A 541 6.49 -41.22 -5.20
N ALA A 542 6.61 -40.31 -6.17
CA ALA A 542 7.76 -39.42 -6.33
C ALA A 542 7.39 -38.11 -7.05
N MET A 543 8.20 -37.06 -6.86
CA MET A 543 8.24 -35.93 -7.79
C MET A 543 9.16 -36.30 -8.96
N LEU A 544 8.61 -36.45 -10.16
CA LEU A 544 9.40 -36.67 -11.37
C LEU A 544 9.89 -35.35 -11.94
N ALA A 545 11.14 -35.31 -12.43
CA ALA A 545 11.72 -34.14 -13.06
C ALA A 545 12.24 -34.48 -14.45
N SER A 546 11.86 -33.67 -15.45
CA SER A 546 12.27 -33.81 -16.84
C SER A 546 12.71 -32.47 -17.42
N GLN A 547 13.49 -32.50 -18.50
CA GLN A 547 13.90 -31.29 -19.21
C GLN A 547 12.76 -30.81 -20.11
N HIS A 548 12.48 -29.51 -20.06
CA HIS A 548 11.50 -28.84 -20.92
C HIS A 548 12.16 -27.66 -21.62
N SER A 549 11.87 -27.46 -22.91
CA SER A 549 12.45 -26.34 -23.65
C SER A 549 11.90 -25.03 -23.12
N ILE A 550 12.77 -24.04 -22.92
CA ILE A 550 12.36 -22.71 -22.40
C ILE A 550 11.50 -21.94 -23.40
N ASN A 551 11.50 -22.34 -24.67
CA ASN A 551 10.69 -21.72 -25.72
C ASN A 551 9.33 -22.44 -25.88
N ASP A 552 9.14 -23.56 -25.20
CA ASP A 552 7.87 -24.27 -25.22
C ASP A 552 6.87 -23.50 -24.36
N LYS A 553 5.61 -23.54 -24.80
CA LYS A 553 4.52 -22.85 -24.13
C LYS A 553 4.11 -23.59 -22.86
N LEU A 554 3.70 -22.82 -21.84
CA LEU A 554 3.11 -23.32 -20.61
C LEU A 554 1.97 -24.31 -20.90
N GLY A 555 1.10 -23.97 -21.86
CA GLY A 555 -0.07 -24.77 -22.18
C GLY A 555 -1.18 -24.61 -21.13
N THR A 556 -2.15 -25.51 -21.16
CA THR A 556 -3.28 -25.52 -20.21
C THR A 556 -3.14 -26.60 -19.15
N ASP A 557 -2.16 -27.50 -19.29
CA ASP A 557 -1.90 -28.69 -18.48
C ASP A 557 -0.87 -28.47 -17.36
N LYS A 558 -0.41 -27.23 -17.18
CA LYS A 558 0.66 -26.89 -16.23
C LYS A 558 0.26 -25.73 -15.34
N SER A 559 0.86 -25.75 -14.16
CA SER A 559 0.69 -24.75 -13.12
C SER A 559 2.03 -24.23 -12.61
N LEU A 560 1.98 -23.22 -11.75
CA LEU A 560 3.15 -22.61 -11.16
C LEU A 560 3.01 -22.53 -9.64
N VAL A 561 4.13 -22.45 -8.94
CA VAL A 561 4.16 -22.25 -7.48
C VAL A 561 4.96 -21.00 -7.21
N CYS A 562 4.32 -20.04 -6.54
CA CYS A 562 4.94 -18.79 -6.14
C CYS A 562 5.25 -18.85 -4.64
N ILE A 563 6.50 -18.54 -4.29
CA ILE A 563 7.00 -18.58 -2.92
C ILE A 563 7.21 -17.16 -2.40
N LYS A 564 6.79 -16.92 -1.16
CA LYS A 564 6.99 -15.67 -0.42
C LYS A 564 7.87 -15.88 0.79
#